data_AF-A0A820W6N9-F1
#
_entry.id   AF-A0A820W6N9-F1
#
_cell.length_a   1.000
_cell.length_b   1.000
_cell.length_c   1.000
_cell.angle_alpha   90.00
_cell.angle_beta   90.00
_cell.angle_gamma   90.00
#
_symmetry.space_group_name_H-M   'P 1'
#
loop_
_entity.id
_entity.type
_entity.pdbx_description
1 polymer ?
#
loop_
_entity_poly.entity_id
_entity_poly.type
_entity_poly.pdbx_seq_one_letter_code
_entity_poly.pdbx_strand_id
1 'polypeptide(L)'
;MASYKRELDAKRAKVEKTIQSKDKKKLIHLGDEFKERINELSDHIKRLKDNGRTMKRLQYDLEEILDNVDNLQIKLDAETSSPNPNEEKIKNYTNEKEELNKQQKQVHNKIEKMHKNSGSIVKDTENLEIENEQLQEYGDLLEKIKDALNKHKKERVKQT
;
A
#
# COMPACT_ATOMS: atom_id res chain seq x y z
N MET A 1 -0.75 17.33 11.70
CA MET A 1 -1.05 18.09 10.47
C MET A 1 -0.25 19.40 10.31
N ALA A 2 -0.07 20.26 11.32
CA ALA A 2 0.63 21.55 11.17
C ALA A 2 2.15 21.47 10.87
N SER A 3 2.81 20.35 11.19
CA SER A 3 4.25 20.18 10.96
C SER A 3 4.59 19.89 9.49
N TYR A 4 3.73 19.13 8.81
CA TYR A 4 3.96 18.61 7.46
C TYR A 4 3.90 19.72 6.39
N LYS A 5 2.90 20.60 6.50
CA LYS A 5 2.76 21.76 5.62
C LYS A 5 3.99 22.69 5.69
N ARG A 6 4.56 22.90 6.87
CA ARG A 6 5.77 23.74 7.05
C ARG A 6 7.01 23.14 6.40
N GLU A 7 7.17 21.82 6.45
CA GLU A 7 8.31 21.13 5.87
C GLU A 7 8.25 21.15 4.34
N LEU A 8 7.05 21.04 3.77
CA LEU A 8 6.78 21.25 2.35
C LEU A 8 7.03 22.68 1.90
N ASP A 9 6.52 23.66 2.65
CA ASP A 9 6.75 25.08 2.34
C ASP A 9 8.26 25.43 2.36
N ALA A 10 9.03 24.81 3.25
CA ALA A 10 10.48 24.97 3.30
C ALA A 10 11.19 24.35 2.08
N LYS A 11 10.76 23.16 1.63
CA LYS A 11 11.26 22.52 0.40
C LYS A 11 10.94 23.39 -0.83
N ARG A 12 9.72 23.94 -0.90
CA ARG A 12 9.29 24.87 -1.95
C ARG A 12 10.15 26.14 -1.99
N ALA A 13 10.38 26.77 -0.85
CA ALA A 13 11.22 27.96 -0.77
C ALA A 13 12.67 27.67 -1.22
N LYS A 14 13.19 26.46 -0.97
CA LYS A 14 14.52 26.03 -1.42
C LYS A 14 14.58 25.81 -2.93
N VAL A 15 13.53 25.21 -3.50
CA VAL A 15 13.35 25.08 -4.96
C VAL A 15 13.31 26.47 -5.61
N GLU A 16 12.46 27.37 -5.12
CA GLU A 16 12.32 28.74 -5.64
C GLU A 16 13.65 29.52 -5.57
N LYS A 17 14.40 29.43 -4.48
CA LYS A 17 15.75 30.05 -4.37
C LYS A 17 16.76 29.44 -5.35
N THR A 18 16.69 28.13 -5.60
CA THR A 18 17.60 27.43 -6.51
C THR A 18 17.28 27.76 -7.98
N ILE A 19 16.00 27.95 -8.28
CA ILE A 19 15.54 28.46 -9.58
C ILE A 19 16.04 29.89 -9.80
N GLN A 20 15.90 30.76 -8.79
CA GLN A 20 16.35 32.15 -8.84
C GLN A 20 17.87 32.27 -9.03
N SER A 21 18.66 31.35 -8.46
CA SER A 21 20.12 31.33 -8.62
C SER A 21 20.58 30.81 -9.99
N LYS A 22 19.68 30.23 -10.80
CA LYS A 22 19.97 29.64 -12.13
C LYS A 22 21.10 28.59 -12.12
N ASP A 23 21.37 27.97 -10.98
CA ASP A 23 22.39 26.92 -10.86
C ASP A 23 21.85 25.61 -11.47
N LYS A 24 22.11 25.47 -12.77
CA LYS A 24 21.62 24.35 -13.59
C LYS A 24 22.03 22.98 -13.05
N LYS A 25 23.21 22.85 -12.42
CA LYS A 25 23.66 21.58 -11.86
C LYS A 25 22.86 21.21 -10.62
N LYS A 26 22.60 22.18 -9.74
CA LYS A 26 21.74 21.98 -8.56
C LYS A 26 20.29 21.69 -8.95
N LEU A 27 19.78 22.33 -10.00
CA LEU A 27 18.42 22.07 -10.51
C LEU A 27 18.27 20.65 -11.08
N ILE A 28 19.28 20.14 -11.80
CA ILE A 28 19.26 18.77 -12.32
C ILE A 28 19.33 17.76 -11.17
N HIS A 29 20.28 17.94 -10.26
CA HIS A 29 20.44 17.04 -9.11
C HIS A 29 19.18 16.98 -8.24
N LEU A 30 18.57 18.14 -7.97
CA LEU A 30 17.32 18.22 -7.22
C LEU A 30 16.16 17.52 -7.95
N GLY A 31 16.09 17.65 -9.28
CA GLY A 31 15.09 16.94 -10.08
C GLY A 31 15.25 15.41 -10.04
N ASP A 32 16.49 14.93 -10.06
CA ASP A 32 16.80 13.50 -9.95
C ASP A 32 16.44 12.95 -8.54
N GLU A 33 16.77 13.69 -7.47
CA GLU A 33 16.38 13.37 -6.09
C GLU A 33 14.86 13.29 -5.92
N PHE A 34 14.11 14.22 -6.52
CA PHE A 34 12.64 14.18 -6.49
C PHE A 34 12.10 12.95 -7.23
N LYS A 35 12.64 12.62 -8.41
CA LYS A 35 12.21 11.45 -9.18
C LYS A 35 12.46 10.14 -8.42
N GLU A 36 13.61 9.99 -7.78
CA GLU A 36 13.92 8.83 -6.95
C GLU A 36 12.93 8.71 -5.77
N ARG A 37 12.70 9.82 -5.06
CA ARG A 37 11.76 9.85 -3.93
C ARG A 37 10.31 9.54 -4.33
N ILE A 38 9.86 10.04 -5.47
CA ILE A 38 8.53 9.74 -6.04
C ILE A 38 8.40 8.26 -6.34
N ASN A 39 9.43 7.64 -6.93
CA ASN A 39 9.41 6.21 -7.25
C ASN A 39 9.34 5.35 -5.97
N GLU A 40 10.16 5.68 -4.96
CA GLU A 40 10.12 5.00 -3.66
C GLU A 40 8.74 5.08 -2.99
N LEU A 41 8.15 6.28 -2.96
CA LEU A 41 6.83 6.52 -2.36
C LEU A 41 5.73 5.81 -3.14
N SER A 42 5.78 5.86 -4.47
CA SER A 42 4.82 5.17 -5.35
C SER A 42 4.85 3.65 -5.13
N ASP A 43 6.05 3.06 -5.05
CA ASP A 43 6.21 1.63 -4.75
C ASP A 43 5.74 1.28 -3.34
N HIS A 44 5.99 2.15 -2.37
CA HIS A 44 5.52 1.97 -1.00
C HIS A 44 3.98 1.99 -0.95
N ILE A 45 3.33 3.01 -1.51
CA ILE A 45 1.86 3.14 -1.60
C ILE A 45 1.24 1.92 -2.29
N LYS A 46 1.86 1.44 -3.38
CA LYS A 46 1.38 0.24 -4.08
C LYS A 46 1.39 -1.00 -3.18
N ARG A 47 2.50 -1.23 -2.45
CA ARG A 47 2.61 -2.35 -1.49
C ARG A 47 1.58 -2.23 -0.37
N LEU A 48 1.33 -1.03 0.14
CA LEU A 48 0.30 -0.78 1.17
C LEU A 48 -1.10 -1.13 0.66
N LYS A 49 -1.46 -0.71 -0.56
CA LYS A 49 -2.74 -1.05 -1.20
C LYS A 49 -2.90 -2.55 -1.45
N ASP A 50 -1.85 -3.22 -1.91
CA ASP A 50 -1.86 -4.67 -2.14
C ASP A 50 -2.07 -5.43 -0.83
N ASN A 51 -1.35 -5.05 0.23
CA ASN A 51 -1.54 -5.62 1.57
C ASN A 51 -2.97 -5.41 2.08
N GLY A 52 -3.56 -4.22 1.88
CA GLY A 52 -4.95 -3.95 2.25
C GLY A 52 -5.95 -4.86 1.53
N ARG A 53 -5.74 -5.12 0.22
CA ARG A 53 -6.56 -6.05 -0.55
C ARG A 53 -6.41 -7.50 -0.08
N THR A 54 -5.18 -7.94 0.16
CA THR A 54 -4.90 -9.29 0.68
C THR A 54 -5.52 -9.49 2.07
N MET A 55 -5.45 -8.49 2.94
CA MET A 55 -6.07 -8.56 4.27
C MET A 55 -7.58 -8.77 4.18
N LYS A 56 -8.28 -7.98 3.34
CA LYS A 56 -9.72 -8.13 3.13
C LYS A 56 -10.07 -9.52 2.61
N ARG A 57 -9.29 -10.04 1.65
CA ARG A 57 -9.51 -11.39 1.13
C ARG A 57 -9.35 -12.46 2.21
N LEU A 58 -8.30 -12.39 3.03
CA LEU A 58 -8.09 -13.33 4.13
C LEU A 58 -9.20 -13.26 5.19
N GLN A 59 -9.79 -12.07 5.42
CA GLN A 59 -10.95 -11.93 6.29
C GLN A 59 -12.18 -12.65 5.70
N TYR A 60 -12.46 -12.49 4.41
CA TYR A 60 -13.52 -13.24 3.74
C TYR A 60 -13.27 -14.75 3.77
N ASP A 61 -12.05 -15.21 3.47
CA ASP A 61 -11.69 -16.62 3.54
C ASP A 61 -11.91 -17.17 4.96
N LEU A 62 -11.65 -16.37 6.00
CA LEU A 62 -11.86 -16.75 7.39
C LEU A 62 -13.36 -16.88 7.74
N GLU A 63 -14.19 -15.94 7.28
CA GLU A 63 -15.64 -15.99 7.43
C GLU A 63 -16.23 -17.23 6.76
N GLU A 64 -15.81 -17.54 5.53
CA GLU A 64 -16.24 -18.75 4.81
C GLU A 64 -15.83 -20.04 5.53
N ILE A 65 -14.61 -20.10 6.07
CA ILE A 65 -14.16 -21.25 6.87
C ILE A 65 -15.02 -21.43 8.13
N LEU A 66 -15.37 -20.34 8.82
CA LEU A 66 -16.22 -20.38 10.00
C LEU A 66 -17.62 -20.91 9.67
N ASP A 67 -18.24 -20.39 8.61
CA ASP A 67 -19.55 -20.86 8.13
C ASP A 67 -19.52 -22.36 7.78
N ASN A 68 -18.45 -22.83 7.15
CA ASN A 68 -18.27 -24.25 6.83
C ASN A 68 -18.09 -25.13 8.08
N VAL A 69 -17.36 -24.65 9.09
CA VAL A 69 -17.21 -25.33 10.38
C VAL A 69 -18.54 -25.46 11.10
N ASP A 70 -19.35 -24.40 11.13
CA ASP A 70 -20.67 -24.40 11.75
C ASP A 70 -21.64 -25.34 11.02
N ASN A 71 -21.64 -25.30 9.68
CA ASN A 71 -22.43 -26.22 8.86
C ASN A 71 -22.04 -27.70 9.08
N LEU A 72 -20.74 -28.00 9.22
CA LEU A 72 -20.28 -29.34 9.55
C LEU A 72 -20.66 -29.76 10.97
N GLN A 73 -20.61 -28.84 11.93
CA GLN A 73 -21.06 -29.11 13.28
C GLN A 73 -22.55 -29.47 13.30
N ILE A 74 -23.39 -28.74 12.58
CA ILE A 74 -24.82 -29.05 12.43
C ILE A 74 -25.03 -30.44 11.81
N LYS A 75 -24.29 -30.78 10.74
CA LYS A 75 -24.37 -32.11 10.12
C LYS A 75 -23.93 -33.22 11.06
N LEU A 76 -22.87 -32.98 11.83
CA LEU A 76 -22.35 -33.91 12.81
C LEU A 76 -23.37 -34.15 13.94
N ASP A 77 -23.96 -33.09 14.46
CA ASP A 77 -24.97 -33.18 15.52
C ASP A 77 -26.22 -33.90 15.04
N ALA A 78 -26.67 -33.61 13.81
CA ALA A 78 -27.80 -34.29 13.19
C ALA A 78 -27.54 -35.80 12.99
N GLU A 79 -26.36 -36.18 12.50
CA GLU A 79 -26.00 -37.59 12.28
C GLU A 79 -25.80 -38.32 13.62
N THR A 80 -25.20 -37.68 14.61
CA THR A 80 -24.97 -38.27 15.95
C THR A 80 -26.28 -38.45 16.73
N SER A 81 -27.24 -37.55 16.52
CA SER A 81 -28.57 -37.61 17.16
C SER A 81 -29.57 -38.48 16.38
N SER A 82 -29.17 -39.04 15.24
CA SER A 82 -30.00 -39.94 14.45
C SER A 82 -30.31 -41.23 15.22
N PRO A 83 -31.52 -41.81 15.08
CA PRO A 83 -31.85 -43.13 15.65
C PRO A 83 -30.96 -44.27 15.13
N ASN A 84 -30.32 -44.08 13.97
CA ASN A 84 -29.33 -44.99 13.42
C ASN A 84 -28.13 -44.18 12.89
N PRO A 85 -27.18 -43.82 13.77
CA PRO A 85 -26.03 -42.99 13.41
C PRO A 85 -25.12 -43.71 12.42
N ASN A 86 -24.69 -43.01 11.37
CA ASN A 86 -23.66 -43.53 10.48
C ASN A 86 -22.25 -43.15 10.99
N GLU A 87 -21.55 -44.11 11.58
CA GLU A 87 -20.20 -43.90 12.14
C GLU A 87 -19.18 -43.41 11.10
N GLU A 88 -19.29 -43.85 9.85
CA GLU A 88 -18.39 -43.42 8.77
C GLU A 88 -18.60 -41.94 8.42
N LYS A 89 -19.86 -41.49 8.33
CA LYS A 89 -20.19 -40.08 8.13
C LYS A 89 -19.74 -39.21 9.29
N ILE A 90 -19.99 -39.65 10.53
CA ILE A 90 -19.54 -38.94 11.74
C ILE A 90 -18.03 -38.77 11.72
N LYS A 91 -17.29 -39.84 11.40
CA LYS A 91 -15.84 -39.79 11.27
C LYS A 91 -15.39 -38.85 10.16
N ASN A 92 -16.05 -38.88 9.00
CA ASN A 92 -15.73 -37.99 7.88
C ASN A 92 -15.95 -36.52 8.23
N TYR A 93 -17.10 -36.17 8.81
CA TYR A 93 -17.40 -34.80 9.25
C TYR A 93 -16.43 -34.33 10.33
N THR A 94 -16.05 -35.21 11.27
CA THR A 94 -15.06 -34.90 12.31
C THR A 94 -13.70 -34.57 11.69
N ASN A 95 -13.22 -35.41 10.76
CA ASN A 95 -11.95 -35.18 10.07
C ASN A 95 -11.97 -33.89 9.23
N GLU A 96 -13.07 -33.63 8.53
CA GLU A 96 -13.24 -32.41 7.72
C GLU A 96 -13.24 -31.16 8.60
N LYS A 97 -13.93 -31.21 9.75
CA LYS A 97 -13.93 -30.13 10.73
C LYS A 97 -12.54 -29.86 11.31
N GLU A 98 -11.78 -30.91 11.63
CA GLU A 98 -10.39 -30.77 12.09
C GLU A 98 -9.51 -30.09 11.04
N GLU A 99 -9.68 -30.43 9.76
CA GLU A 99 -8.91 -29.82 8.68
C GLU A 99 -9.26 -28.34 8.48
N LEU A 100 -10.55 -27.99 8.51
CA LEU A 100 -10.98 -26.59 8.46
C LEU A 100 -10.48 -25.79 9.66
N ASN A 101 -10.46 -26.37 10.87
CA ASN A 101 -9.88 -25.70 12.05
C ASN A 101 -8.37 -25.43 11.88
N LYS A 102 -7.63 -26.33 11.22
CA LYS A 102 -6.22 -26.06 10.88
C LYS A 102 -6.10 -24.92 9.87
N GLN A 103 -6.94 -24.92 8.83
CA GLN A 103 -6.96 -23.86 7.83
C GLN A 103 -7.32 -22.50 8.46
N GLN A 104 -8.33 -22.47 9.33
CA GLN A 104 -8.70 -21.30 10.13
C GLN A 104 -7.50 -20.76 10.90
N LYS A 105 -6.78 -21.62 11.62
CA LYS A 105 -5.58 -21.23 12.38
C LYS A 105 -4.48 -20.68 11.48
N GLN A 106 -4.28 -21.26 10.29
CA GLN A 106 -3.30 -20.76 9.33
C GLN A 106 -3.68 -19.37 8.79
N VAL A 107 -4.95 -19.16 8.42
CA VAL A 107 -5.46 -17.86 7.94
C VAL A 107 -5.37 -16.82 9.05
N HIS A 108 -5.79 -17.17 10.27
CA HIS A 108 -5.68 -16.29 11.44
C HIS A 108 -4.23 -15.85 11.71
N ASN A 109 -3.28 -16.79 11.67
CA ASN A 109 -1.85 -16.46 11.83
C ASN A 109 -1.31 -15.56 10.71
N LYS A 110 -1.80 -15.69 9.47
CA LYS A 110 -1.43 -14.80 8.36
C LYS A 110 -1.97 -13.38 8.61
N ILE A 111 -3.24 -13.27 9.01
CA ILE A 111 -3.87 -11.99 9.37
C ILE A 111 -3.09 -11.32 10.52
N GLU A 112 -2.74 -12.06 11.57
CA GLU A 112 -2.00 -11.53 12.72
C GLU A 112 -0.60 -11.03 12.33
N LYS A 113 0.12 -11.78 11.48
CA LYS A 113 1.42 -11.36 10.93
C LYS A 113 1.30 -10.10 10.09
N MET A 114 0.27 -10.02 9.24
CA MET A 114 -0.01 -8.83 8.44
C MET A 114 -0.31 -7.64 9.35
N HIS A 115 -1.14 -7.81 10.39
CA HIS A 115 -1.45 -6.76 11.37
C HIS A 115 -0.22 -6.23 12.11
N LYS A 116 0.67 -7.12 12.57
CA LYS A 116 1.92 -6.74 13.24
C LYS A 116 2.85 -5.95 12.32
N ASN A 117 2.87 -6.30 11.03
CA ASN A 117 3.67 -5.60 10.02
C ASN A 117 2.97 -4.33 9.49
N SER A 118 1.67 -4.16 9.76
CA SER A 118 0.83 -3.11 9.18
C SER A 118 0.38 -2.03 10.16
N GLY A 119 1.11 -1.82 11.27
CA GLY A 119 0.80 -0.73 12.18
C GLY A 119 0.63 0.60 11.42
N SER A 120 -0.58 1.17 11.46
CA SER A 120 -0.95 2.48 10.89
C SER A 120 -1.09 2.62 9.35
N ILE A 121 -1.15 1.54 8.56
CA ILE A 121 -1.14 1.62 7.07
C ILE A 121 -2.22 2.54 6.45
N VAL A 122 -3.45 2.61 6.98
CA VAL A 122 -4.55 3.29 6.26
C VAL A 122 -4.43 4.82 6.29
N LYS A 123 -4.15 5.42 7.45
CA LYS A 123 -3.94 6.89 7.54
C LYS A 123 -2.61 7.32 6.95
N ASP A 124 -1.63 6.44 6.94
CA ASP A 124 -0.32 6.73 6.35
C ASP A 124 -0.40 6.70 4.82
N THR A 125 -1.22 5.83 4.22
CA THR A 125 -1.36 5.76 2.75
C THR A 125 -1.92 7.05 2.15
N GLU A 126 -2.99 7.64 2.70
CA GLU A 126 -3.57 8.89 2.18
C GLU A 126 -2.59 10.06 2.30
N ASN A 127 -1.86 10.17 3.41
CA ASN A 127 -0.84 11.21 3.57
C ASN A 127 0.33 11.02 2.59
N LEU A 128 0.73 9.78 2.33
CA LEU A 128 1.79 9.45 1.36
C LEU A 128 1.34 9.71 -0.08
N GLU A 129 0.07 9.47 -0.42
CA GLU A 129 -0.50 9.83 -1.73
C GLU A 129 -0.44 11.34 -1.96
N ILE A 130 -0.84 12.12 -0.96
CA ILE A 130 -0.73 13.59 -0.99
C ILE A 130 0.74 14.02 -1.11
N GLU A 131 1.66 13.39 -0.38
CA GLU A 131 3.10 13.63 -0.54
C GLU A 131 3.57 13.37 -1.97
N ASN A 132 3.17 12.24 -2.54
CA ASN A 132 3.59 11.81 -3.86
C ASN A 132 3.08 12.74 -4.97
N GLU A 133 1.82 13.15 -4.90
CA GLU A 133 1.22 14.11 -5.85
C GLU A 133 1.94 15.45 -5.79
N GLN A 134 2.22 15.97 -4.59
CA GLN A 134 2.94 17.23 -4.42
C GLN A 134 4.36 17.15 -4.96
N LEU A 135 5.08 16.05 -4.72
CA LEU A 135 6.42 15.85 -5.27
C LEU A 135 6.41 15.76 -6.79
N GLN A 136 5.39 15.11 -7.39
CA GLN A 136 5.21 15.09 -8.85
C GLN A 136 5.01 16.49 -9.43
N GLU A 137 4.15 17.31 -8.82
CA GLU A 137 3.96 18.71 -9.23
C GLU A 137 5.28 19.50 -9.20
N TYR A 138 6.12 19.28 -8.18
CA TYR A 138 7.44 19.92 -8.09
C TYR A 138 8.42 19.41 -9.15
N GLY A 139 8.44 18.09 -9.40
CA GLY A 139 9.26 17.48 -10.45
C GLY A 139 8.94 18.08 -11.83
N ASP A 140 7.64 18.18 -12.15
CA ASP A 140 7.16 18.76 -13.41
C ASP A 140 7.52 20.24 -13.54
N LEU A 141 7.44 21.00 -12.45
CA LEU A 141 7.83 22.41 -12.43
C LEU A 141 9.34 22.57 -12.70
N LEU A 142 10.18 21.75 -12.07
CA LEU A 142 11.63 21.76 -12.30
C LEU A 142 11.99 21.39 -13.74
N GLU A 143 11.28 20.44 -14.34
CA GLU A 143 11.45 20.03 -15.73
C GLU A 143 11.10 21.18 -16.70
N LYS A 144 9.95 21.84 -16.50
CA LYS A 144 9.55 23.03 -17.27
C LYS A 144 10.58 24.17 -17.18
N ILE A 145 11.14 24.38 -15.99
CA ILE A 145 12.16 25.42 -15.76
C ILE A 145 13.48 25.07 -16.45
N LYS A 146 13.91 23.80 -16.37
CA LYS A 146 15.09 23.30 -17.09
C LYS A 146 14.94 23.52 -18.60
N ASP A 147 13.77 23.25 -19.15
CA ASP A 147 13.47 23.47 -20.56
C ASP A 147 13.49 24.94 -20.96
N ALA A 148 12.89 25.82 -20.14
CA ALA A 148 12.93 27.26 -20.36
C ALA A 148 14.37 27.81 -20.33
N LEU A 149 15.20 27.38 -19.38
CA LEU A 149 16.61 27.75 -19.30
C LEU A 149 17.41 27.25 -20.51
N ASN A 150 17.13 26.03 -20.98
CA ASN A 150 17.76 25.47 -22.17
C ASN A 150 17.38 26.23 -23.45
N LYS A 151 16.11 26.64 -23.57
CA LYS A 151 15.60 27.42 -24.70
C LYS A 151 16.23 28.80 -24.75
N HIS A 152 16.27 29.52 -23.63
CA HIS A 152 16.94 30.83 -23.53
C HIS A 152 18.43 30.79 -23.89
N LYS A 153 19.13 29.69 -23.56
CA LYS A 153 20.53 29.50 -23.96
C LYS A 153 20.68 29.34 -25.46
N LYS A 154 19.80 28.57 -26.12
CA LYS A 154 19.81 28.38 -27.59
C LYS A 154 19.50 29.67 -28.34
N GLU A 155 18.60 30.51 -27.82
CA GLU A 155 18.25 31.80 -28.44
C GLU A 155 19.38 32.82 -28.29
N ARG A 156 20.08 32.86 -27.15
CA ARG A 156 21.28 33.71 -26.97
C ARG A 156 22.44 33.34 -27.88
N VAL A 157 22.68 32.06 -28.13
CA VAL A 157 23.74 31.59 -29.03
C VAL A 157 23.44 31.91 -30.50
N LYS A 158 22.17 32.13 -30.87
CA LYS A 158 21.78 32.54 -32.23
C LYS A 158 21.85 34.05 -32.47
N GLN A 159 22.05 34.86 -31.43
CA GLN A 159 22.12 36.32 -31.49
C GLN A 159 23.55 36.89 -31.36
N THR A 160 24.55 36.01 -31.20
CA THR A 160 25.99 36.30 -31.27
C THR A 160 26.57 35.61 -32.49
#